data_AF-A0AA42N0U3-F1
#
_entry.id   AF-A0AA42N0U3-F1
#
_cell.length_a   1.000
_cell.length_b   1.000
_cell.length_c   1.000
_cell.angle_alpha   90.00
_cell.angle_beta   90.00
_cell.angle_gamma   90.00
#
_symmetry.space_group_name_H-M   'P 1'
#
loop_
_entity.id
_entity.type
_entity.pdbx_description
1 polymer ?
#
loop_
_entity_poly.entity_id
_entity_poly.type
_entity_poly.pdbx_seq_one_letter_code
_entity_poly.pdbx_strand_id
1 'polypeptide(L)'
;LKAEEHRTTHKDRKTEIRANDHLTVATNQHVKLGTGQFVEAGNEIHLSSGLKVVLEAGAELTFKAAGSFIKLDASGVTLVGPQIKINSGGGPGSGTGATPILPGKALKADSDKAGALLTAAPLNRLVPGLSPLCGKQSNGACSRGDCPCMKA
;
A
#
# COMPACT_ATOMS: atom_id res chain seq x y z
N LEU A 1 14.05 -9.89 -1.15
CA LEU A 1 13.36 -10.80 -2.10
C LEU A 1 13.36 -10.13 -3.46
N LYS A 2 13.74 -10.84 -4.53
CA LYS A 2 13.54 -10.40 -5.92
C LYS A 2 12.35 -11.20 -6.46
N ALA A 3 11.16 -10.80 -6.07
CA ALA A 3 9.94 -11.51 -6.37
C ALA A 3 8.77 -10.52 -6.41
N GLU A 4 7.67 -10.95 -7.01
CA GLU A 4 6.43 -10.18 -7.09
C GLU A 4 5.72 -10.14 -5.73
N GLU A 5 5.10 -9.02 -5.40
CA GLU A 5 4.20 -8.87 -4.26
C GLU A 5 2.77 -8.62 -4.77
N HIS A 6 1.82 -9.43 -4.29
CA HIS A 6 0.40 -9.22 -4.51
C HIS A 6 -0.27 -8.86 -3.19
N ARG A 7 -0.96 -7.72 -3.15
CA ARG A 7 -1.70 -7.28 -1.97
C ARG A 7 -3.11 -6.84 -2.34
N THR A 8 -4.10 -7.53 -1.79
CA THR A 8 -5.51 -7.17 -1.89
C THR A 8 -6.03 -6.75 -0.51
N THR A 9 -6.69 -5.61 -0.44
CA THR A 9 -7.40 -5.14 0.77
C THR A 9 -8.87 -4.99 0.41
N HIS A 10 -9.75 -5.68 1.14
CA HIS A 10 -11.19 -5.68 0.84
C HIS A 10 -11.93 -4.43 1.32
N LYS A 11 -11.37 -3.71 2.29
CA LYS A 11 -11.93 -2.50 2.88
C LYS A 11 -10.92 -1.36 2.79
N ASP A 12 -11.13 -0.31 3.58
CA ASP A 12 -10.26 0.85 3.65
C ASP A 12 -8.82 0.46 4.04
N ARG A 13 -7.85 1.00 3.29
CA ARG A 13 -6.47 1.14 3.73
C ARG A 13 -6.27 2.58 4.20
N LYS A 14 -6.10 2.79 5.50
CA LYS A 14 -5.84 4.11 6.11
C LYS A 14 -4.37 4.17 6.55
N THR A 15 -3.68 5.27 6.26
CA THR A 15 -2.27 5.47 6.64
C THR A 15 -2.10 6.89 7.20
N GLU A 16 -1.46 7.01 8.35
CA GLU A 16 -1.00 8.29 8.92
C GLU A 16 0.52 8.21 9.05
N ILE A 17 1.24 9.12 8.39
CA ILE A 17 2.68 9.23 8.50
C ILE A 17 2.99 10.58 9.16
N ARG A 18 3.56 10.55 10.36
CA ARG A 18 3.94 11.77 11.12
C ARG A 18 5.35 12.27 10.79
N ALA A 19 5.85 11.86 9.64
CA ALA A 19 7.18 12.13 9.13
C ALA A 19 7.11 12.18 7.59
N ASN A 20 8.23 11.95 6.90
CA ASN A 20 8.28 11.97 5.44
C ASN A 20 7.84 10.62 4.84
N ASP A 21 7.02 10.66 3.78
CA ASP A 21 6.71 9.51 2.93
C ASP A 21 7.49 9.64 1.62
N HIS A 22 8.24 8.59 1.26
CA HIS A 22 9.05 8.54 0.05
C HIS A 22 8.61 7.36 -0.82
N LEU A 23 8.28 7.63 -2.08
CA LEU A 23 7.91 6.61 -3.06
C LEU A 23 8.80 6.73 -4.30
N THR A 24 9.52 5.66 -4.62
CA THR A 24 10.26 5.52 -5.88
C THR A 24 9.72 4.32 -6.64
N VAL A 25 9.26 4.56 -7.87
CA VAL A 25 8.81 3.51 -8.80
C VAL A 25 9.76 3.51 -10.00
N ALA A 26 10.47 2.41 -10.21
CA ALA A 26 11.55 2.34 -11.21
C ALA A 26 11.06 2.32 -12.66
N THR A 27 9.84 1.84 -12.91
CA THR A 27 9.28 1.66 -14.26
C THR A 27 7.98 2.45 -14.40
N ASN A 28 6.85 1.87 -14.00
CA ASN A 28 5.52 2.44 -14.23
C ASN A 28 4.70 2.42 -12.95
N GLN A 29 4.01 3.53 -12.68
CA GLN A 29 2.95 3.59 -11.67
C GLN A 29 1.60 3.72 -12.37
N HIS A 30 0.72 2.73 -12.16
CA HIS A 30 -0.68 2.82 -12.59
C HIS A 30 -1.56 3.09 -11.38
N VAL A 31 -2.33 4.18 -11.42
CA VAL A 31 -3.28 4.54 -10.38
C VAL A 31 -4.67 4.65 -11.03
N LYS A 32 -5.60 3.80 -10.59
CA LYS A 32 -7.00 3.84 -11.01
C LYS A 32 -7.88 4.00 -9.77
N LEU A 33 -8.72 5.02 -9.78
CA LEU A 33 -9.61 5.37 -8.68
C LEU A 33 -11.05 5.32 -9.19
N GLY A 34 -11.98 4.84 -8.37
CA GLY A 34 -13.38 4.71 -8.76
C GLY A 34 -14.17 6.02 -8.70
N THR A 35 -13.74 6.99 -7.90
CA THR A 35 -14.53 8.20 -7.60
C THR A 35 -13.72 9.48 -7.70
N GLY A 36 -12.57 9.58 -7.02
CA GLY A 36 -11.80 10.82 -7.05
C GLY A 36 -10.42 10.70 -6.43
N GLN A 37 -9.55 11.63 -6.79
CA GLN A 37 -8.24 11.85 -6.19
C GLN A 37 -8.24 13.23 -5.53
N PHE A 38 -7.87 13.28 -4.26
CA PHE A 38 -7.79 14.52 -3.49
C PHE A 38 -6.36 14.66 -2.98
N VAL A 39 -5.71 15.78 -3.32
CA VAL A 39 -4.31 16.05 -2.93
C VAL A 39 -4.28 17.46 -2.37
N GLU A 40 -3.82 17.58 -1.13
CA GLU A 40 -3.60 18.84 -0.46
C GLU A 40 -2.17 18.85 0.09
N ALA A 41 -1.45 19.94 -0.14
CA ALA A 41 -0.12 20.15 0.39
C ALA A 41 -0.04 21.57 0.95
N GLY A 42 0.61 21.74 2.10
CA GLY A 42 0.71 23.05 2.75
C GLY A 42 1.57 24.07 2.00
N ASN A 43 2.56 23.61 1.21
CA ASN A 43 3.52 24.48 0.53
C ASN A 43 3.48 24.33 -1.00
N GLU A 44 3.68 23.12 -1.52
CA GLU A 44 3.84 22.92 -2.96
C GLU A 44 3.32 21.55 -3.42
N ILE A 45 2.70 21.52 -4.59
CA ILE A 45 2.52 20.33 -5.42
C ILE A 45 3.28 20.58 -6.73
N HIS A 46 4.32 19.79 -6.98
CA HIS A 46 5.14 19.92 -8.20
C HIS A 46 5.00 18.68 -9.09
N LEU A 47 4.39 18.85 -10.27
CA LEU A 47 4.27 17.83 -11.29
C LEU A 47 5.25 18.14 -12.43
N SER A 48 6.31 17.34 -12.54
CA SER A 48 7.34 17.48 -13.57
C SER A 48 7.46 16.21 -14.39
N SER A 49 7.54 16.37 -15.72
CA SER A 49 7.73 15.27 -16.69
C SER A 49 8.76 15.71 -17.72
N GLY A 50 9.67 14.82 -18.09
CA GLY A 50 10.72 15.11 -19.07
C GLY A 50 10.20 15.30 -20.50
N LEU A 51 9.01 14.79 -20.83
CA LEU A 51 8.46 14.85 -22.19
C LEU A 51 7.05 15.42 -22.26
N LYS A 52 6.11 14.91 -21.44
CA LYS A 52 4.69 15.25 -21.58
C LYS A 52 3.92 15.09 -20.27
N VAL A 53 3.00 16.03 -20.03
CA VAL A 53 1.91 15.92 -19.06
C VAL A 53 0.60 16.08 -19.84
N VAL A 54 -0.38 15.21 -19.59
CA VAL A 54 -1.72 15.31 -20.17
C VAL A 54 -2.73 15.28 -19.01
N LEU A 55 -3.58 16.30 -18.95
CA LEU A 55 -4.67 16.41 -17.98
C LEU A 55 -5.98 16.45 -18.76
N GLU A 56 -6.83 15.44 -18.55
CA GLU A 56 -8.10 15.30 -19.26
C GLU A 56 -9.24 15.32 -18.25
N ALA A 57 -10.30 16.06 -18.59
CA ALA A 57 -11.54 16.08 -17.83
C ALA A 57 -12.72 16.03 -18.79
N GLY A 58 -13.75 15.26 -18.44
CA GLY A 58 -14.92 15.09 -19.29
C GLY A 58 -15.89 16.28 -19.26
N ALA A 59 -16.01 16.94 -18.11
CA ALA A 59 -16.97 18.03 -17.91
C ALA A 59 -16.29 19.39 -17.76
N GLU A 60 -15.28 19.49 -16.89
CA GLU A 60 -14.61 20.75 -16.59
C GLU A 60 -13.16 20.54 -16.14
N LEU A 61 -12.26 21.42 -16.59
CA LEU A 61 -10.91 21.56 -16.07
C LEU A 61 -10.67 23.02 -15.67
N THR A 62 -10.30 23.26 -14.41
CA THR A 62 -10.14 24.63 -13.86
C THR A 62 -8.79 24.78 -13.16
N PHE A 63 -8.07 25.86 -13.49
CA PHE A 63 -6.88 26.34 -12.77
C PHE A 63 -7.19 27.70 -12.15
N LYS A 64 -6.94 27.88 -10.85
CA LYS A 64 -7.24 29.14 -10.15
C LYS A 64 -6.09 29.53 -9.24
N ALA A 65 -5.68 30.80 -9.29
CA ALA A 65 -4.62 31.36 -8.44
C ALA A 65 -4.74 32.89 -8.35
N ALA A 66 -4.47 33.46 -7.17
CA ALA A 66 -4.35 34.92 -6.96
C ALA A 66 -5.50 35.77 -7.56
N GLY A 67 -6.74 35.28 -7.51
CA GLY A 67 -7.92 35.96 -8.07
C GLY A 67 -8.12 35.79 -9.58
N SER A 68 -7.23 35.08 -10.26
CA SER A 68 -7.34 34.70 -11.68
C SER A 68 -7.74 33.23 -11.83
N PHE A 69 -8.36 32.88 -12.95
CA PHE A 69 -8.61 31.49 -13.31
C PHE A 69 -8.62 31.25 -14.82
N ILE A 70 -8.37 30.00 -15.19
CA ILE A 70 -8.60 29.42 -16.51
C ILE A 70 -9.58 28.27 -16.32
N LYS A 71 -10.65 28.22 -17.11
CA LYS A 71 -11.64 27.15 -17.08
C LYS A 71 -11.89 26.63 -18.49
N LEU A 72 -11.91 25.32 -18.64
CA LEU A 72 -12.29 24.61 -19.86
C LEU A 72 -13.55 23.80 -19.54
N ASP A 73 -14.63 24.04 -20.27
CA ASP A 73 -15.90 23.31 -20.15
C ASP A 73 -16.61 23.24 -21.51
N ALA A 74 -17.87 22.81 -21.52
CA ALA A 74 -18.68 22.72 -22.74
C ALA A 74 -18.91 24.07 -23.46
N SER A 75 -18.73 25.20 -22.78
CA SER A 75 -18.83 26.55 -23.38
C SER A 75 -17.52 27.01 -24.05
N GLY A 76 -16.42 26.27 -23.86
CA GLY A 76 -15.11 26.57 -24.43
C GLY A 76 -14.07 26.89 -23.35
N VAL A 77 -13.17 27.84 -23.65
CA VAL A 77 -12.09 28.27 -22.74
C VAL A 77 -12.39 29.66 -22.20
N THR A 78 -12.49 29.78 -20.88
CA THR A 78 -12.68 31.05 -20.17
C THR A 78 -11.38 31.45 -19.45
N LEU A 79 -10.93 32.68 -19.63
CA LEU A 79 -9.78 33.26 -18.93
C LEU A 79 -10.20 34.56 -18.24
N VAL A 80 -10.01 34.63 -16.92
CA VAL A 80 -10.39 35.80 -16.11
C VAL A 80 -9.26 36.15 -15.14
N GLY A 81 -8.94 37.44 -15.02
CA GLY A 81 -7.98 37.97 -14.05
C GLY A 81 -7.75 39.48 -14.23
N PRO A 82 -7.13 40.18 -13.26
CA PRO A 82 -6.85 41.62 -13.34
C PRO A 82 -5.95 42.01 -14.53
N GLN A 83 -5.03 41.12 -14.91
CA GLN A 83 -4.17 41.26 -16.08
C GLN A 83 -3.92 39.89 -16.70
N ILE A 84 -4.10 39.78 -18.02
CA ILE A 84 -3.80 38.58 -18.80
C ILE A 84 -2.73 38.96 -19.83
N LYS A 85 -1.56 38.35 -19.74
CA LYS A 85 -0.44 38.57 -20.68
C LYS A 85 -0.40 37.45 -21.71
N ILE A 86 -0.47 37.80 -23.00
CA ILE A 86 -0.39 36.86 -24.11
C ILE A 86 0.79 37.26 -24.98
N ASN A 87 1.79 36.38 -25.08
CA ASN A 87 3.05 36.66 -25.80
C ASN A 87 3.76 37.95 -25.34
N SER A 88 3.56 38.39 -24.10
CA SER A 88 4.03 39.69 -23.58
C SER A 88 5.25 39.61 -22.64
N GLY A 89 6.07 38.56 -22.77
CA GLY A 89 7.22 38.30 -21.89
C GLY A 89 6.85 37.79 -20.49
N GLY A 90 7.86 37.36 -19.72
CA GLY A 90 7.72 36.76 -18.39
C GLY A 90 8.68 35.58 -18.18
N GLY A 91 8.81 35.12 -16.94
CA GLY A 91 9.56 33.90 -16.59
C GLY A 91 8.64 32.89 -15.89
N PRO A 92 8.83 31.58 -16.11
CA PRO A 92 8.08 30.56 -15.40
C PRO A 92 8.46 30.52 -13.90
N GLY A 93 7.56 29.99 -13.07
CA GLY A 93 7.94 29.57 -11.72
C GLY A 93 8.87 28.35 -11.74
N SER A 94 9.60 28.12 -10.65
CA SER A 94 10.45 26.94 -10.43
C SER A 94 9.91 26.10 -9.29
N GLY A 95 9.78 24.79 -9.48
CA GLY A 95 9.42 23.85 -8.41
C GLY A 95 10.63 23.13 -7.83
N THR A 96 10.52 22.58 -6.62
CA THR A 96 11.68 21.97 -5.91
C THR A 96 12.20 20.66 -6.53
N GLY A 97 11.44 20.05 -7.44
CA GLY A 97 11.70 18.71 -7.98
C GLY A 97 11.42 17.59 -6.97
N ALA A 98 11.24 16.37 -7.46
CA ALA A 98 11.05 15.18 -6.62
C ALA A 98 12.40 14.52 -6.28
N THR A 99 12.71 14.37 -5.00
CA THR A 99 13.97 13.78 -4.49
C THR A 99 13.72 12.72 -3.40
N PRO A 100 13.04 11.61 -3.72
CA PRO A 100 12.72 10.58 -2.72
C PRO A 100 13.98 9.86 -2.21
N ILE A 101 14.00 9.59 -0.90
CA ILE A 101 15.07 8.80 -0.28
C ILE A 101 14.75 7.31 -0.49
N LEU A 102 15.72 6.55 -1.01
CA LEU A 102 15.57 5.10 -1.19
C LEU A 102 15.57 4.38 0.16
N PRO A 103 14.80 3.28 0.31
CA PRO A 103 14.86 2.46 1.50
C PRO A 103 16.28 1.98 1.78
N GLY A 104 16.76 2.21 3.00
CA GLY A 104 18.04 1.69 3.47
C GLY A 104 18.03 0.17 3.62
N LYS A 105 19.17 -0.41 3.98
CA LYS A 105 19.21 -1.82 4.39
C LYS A 105 18.35 -2.01 5.63
N ALA A 106 17.51 -3.04 5.63
CA ALA A 106 16.77 -3.43 6.83
C ALA A 106 17.78 -3.64 7.98
N LEU A 107 17.53 -2.98 9.11
CA LEU A 107 18.28 -3.25 10.33
C LEU A 107 17.95 -4.66 10.82
N LYS A 108 18.85 -5.24 11.62
CA LYS A 108 18.51 -6.50 12.32
C LYS A 108 17.26 -6.26 13.15
N ALA A 109 16.33 -7.20 13.11
CA ALA A 109 15.20 -7.19 14.03
C ALA A 109 15.72 -7.09 15.47
N ASP A 110 14.99 -6.40 16.33
CA ASP A 110 15.30 -6.39 17.75
C ASP A 110 15.37 -7.84 18.25
N SER A 111 16.43 -8.12 18.99
CA SER A 111 16.61 -9.43 19.62
C SER A 111 15.67 -9.49 20.81
N ASP A 112 14.47 -10.01 20.61
CA ASP A 112 13.58 -10.35 21.71
C ASP A 112 13.95 -11.71 22.30
N LYS A 113 13.69 -11.90 23.60
CA LYS A 113 13.81 -13.20 24.23
C LYS A 113 12.61 -14.04 23.81
N ALA A 114 12.86 -15.27 23.36
CA ALA A 114 11.78 -16.22 23.13
C ALA A 114 10.92 -16.33 24.41
N GLY A 115 9.59 -16.30 24.23
CA GLY A 115 8.66 -16.55 25.32
C GLY A 115 8.94 -17.91 25.98
N ALA A 116 8.58 -18.05 27.25
CA ALA A 116 8.73 -19.33 27.93
C ALA A 116 7.94 -20.41 27.19
N LEU A 117 8.57 -21.58 27.00
CA LEU A 117 7.84 -22.76 26.57
C LEU A 117 6.67 -22.98 27.52
N LEU A 118 5.49 -23.26 26.98
CA LEU A 118 4.40 -23.78 27.79
C LEU A 118 4.94 -25.02 28.51
N THR A 119 4.90 -25.01 29.84
CA THR A 119 5.18 -26.22 30.62
C THR A 119 4.28 -27.30 30.07
N ALA A 120 4.86 -28.41 29.62
CA ALA A 120 4.10 -29.55 29.14
C ALA A 120 3.01 -29.84 30.18
N ALA A 121 1.76 -29.83 29.74
CA ALA A 121 0.66 -30.21 30.60
C ALA A 121 1.01 -31.60 31.18
N PRO A 122 0.89 -31.82 32.50
CA PRO A 122 1.18 -33.12 33.07
C PRO A 122 0.32 -34.15 32.33
N LEU A 123 0.97 -35.15 31.72
CA LEU A 123 0.34 -36.27 30.99
C LEU A 123 -0.64 -37.10 31.85
N ASN A 124 -0.85 -36.71 33.11
CA ASN A 124 -1.71 -37.40 34.07
C ASN A 124 -3.11 -36.78 34.25
N ARG A 125 -3.56 -35.89 33.37
CA ARG A 125 -5.01 -35.71 33.17
C ARG A 125 -5.48 -36.50 31.95
N LEU A 126 -5.31 -37.82 32.04
CA LEU A 126 -6.31 -38.73 31.48
C LEU A 126 -7.63 -38.37 32.16
N VAL A 127 -8.39 -37.47 31.55
CA VAL A 127 -9.83 -37.39 31.79
C VAL A 127 -10.35 -38.81 31.54
N PRO A 128 -11.13 -39.42 32.44
CA PRO A 128 -11.80 -40.68 32.13
C PRO A 128 -12.67 -40.42 30.88
N GLY A 129 -12.21 -40.85 29.70
CA GLY A 129 -12.94 -40.65 28.44
C GLY A 129 -12.13 -40.19 27.21
N LEU A 130 -10.85 -39.81 27.32
CA LEU A 130 -10.02 -39.56 26.12
C LEU A 130 -9.14 -40.78 25.80
N SER A 131 -9.64 -41.64 24.91
CA SER A 131 -8.88 -42.77 24.36
C SER A 131 -7.79 -42.27 23.40
N PRO A 132 -6.54 -42.78 23.48
CA PRO A 132 -5.51 -42.48 22.50
C PRO A 132 -5.93 -43.02 21.13
N LEU A 133 -5.92 -42.14 20.13
CA LEU A 133 -6.18 -42.44 18.71
C LEU A 133 -5.02 -43.25 18.11
N CYS A 134 -4.90 -44.53 18.48
CA CYS A 134 -4.20 -45.55 17.69
C CYS A 134 -4.52 -46.93 18.30
N GLY A 135 -5.28 -47.76 17.57
CA GLY A 135 -5.82 -49.04 18.04
C GLY A 135 -4.83 -50.20 18.09
N LYS A 136 -3.55 -49.97 18.41
CA LYS A 136 -2.56 -51.05 18.55
C LYS A 136 -2.61 -51.62 19.96
N GLN A 137 -3.13 -52.84 20.11
CA GLN A 137 -3.11 -53.55 21.37
C GLN A 137 -1.70 -54.07 21.70
N SER A 138 -1.42 -54.32 22.97
CA SER A 138 -0.12 -54.83 23.45
C SER A 138 0.26 -56.19 22.89
N ASN A 139 -0.71 -56.97 22.38
CA ASN A 139 -0.51 -58.23 21.66
C ASN A 139 -0.21 -58.06 20.16
N GLY A 140 -0.10 -56.82 19.66
CA GLY A 140 0.18 -56.52 18.26
C GLY A 140 -1.04 -56.61 17.32
N ALA A 141 -2.24 -56.94 17.82
CA ALA A 141 -3.46 -56.95 17.04
C ALA A 141 -4.07 -55.53 16.91
N CYS A 142 -4.59 -55.19 15.74
CA CYS A 142 -5.28 -53.93 15.47
C CYS A 142 -6.78 -54.19 15.32
N SER A 143 -7.60 -53.58 16.18
CA SER A 143 -9.04 -53.88 16.25
C SER A 143 -9.93 -52.95 15.40
N ARG A 144 -9.36 -52.02 14.63
CA ARG A 144 -10.11 -51.12 13.73
C ARG A 144 -9.51 -51.12 12.32
N GLY A 145 -10.38 -51.30 11.32
CA GLY A 145 -10.00 -51.30 9.89
C GLY A 145 -9.60 -49.92 9.35
N ASP A 146 -10.04 -48.84 9.98
CA ASP A 146 -9.87 -47.47 9.46
C ASP A 146 -8.55 -46.79 9.83
N CYS A 147 -7.66 -47.49 10.54
CA CYS A 147 -6.36 -46.93 10.96
C CYS A 147 -5.26 -48.00 10.88
N PRO A 148 -4.68 -48.24 9.69
CA PRO A 148 -3.55 -49.15 9.58
C PRO A 148 -2.37 -48.55 10.35
N CYS A 149 -1.90 -49.25 11.38
CA CYS A 149 -0.67 -48.89 12.06
C CYS A 149 0.48 -48.90 11.04
N MET A 150 1.12 -47.76 10.80
CA MET A 150 2.30 -47.71 9.95
C MET A 150 3.38 -48.63 10.53
N LYS A 151 3.87 -49.57 9.71
CA LYS A 151 5.00 -50.41 10.05
C LYS A 151 6.25 -49.53 10.18
N ALA A 152 7.02 -49.75 11.23
CA ALA A 152 8.39 -49.26 11.33
C ALA A 152 9.28 -49.98 10.31
#